data_AF-A0A5K4E8B4-F1
#
_entry.id   AF-A0A5K4E8B4-F1
#
_cell.length_a   1.000
_cell.length_b   1.000
_cell.length_c   1.000
_cell.angle_alpha   90.00
_cell.angle_beta   90.00
_cell.angle_gamma   90.00
#
_symmetry.space_group_name_H-M   'P 1'
#
loop_
_entity.id
_entity.type
_entity.pdbx_description
1 polymer ?
#
loop_
_entity_poly.entity_id
_entity_poly.type
_entity_poly.pdbx_seq_one_letter_code
_entity_poly.pdbx_strand_id
1 'polypeptide(L)'
;MIDDITNSIPQLTHGLHKGQMGRIAVVGGSKEYTGAPYFSAISALHCGADLVHVVCSASSSPVIKSYSPELIVHPVLDGILAEATKCMDRVHAITFGPGLGLTENVENTTKLIDYCRKSNKPIVIDADALHIVTQNPSLIEGYDKTILTPNVVEFSRLYYSVFSSQPYDTKDATRSLAEKLGVTIVHKGPTDIISNGQTSYYIATKVCAANV
;
A
#
# COMPACT_ATOMS: atom_id res chain seq x y z
N MET A 1 15.88 15.40 0.92
CA MET A 1 14.62 14.74 0.52
C MET A 1 14.56 14.52 -1.00
N ILE A 2 14.57 15.55 -1.84
CA ILE A 2 14.56 15.35 -3.32
C ILE A 2 15.81 14.60 -3.77
N ASP A 3 16.99 15.01 -3.29
CA ASP A 3 18.26 14.32 -3.61
C ASP A 3 18.26 12.85 -3.13
N ASP A 4 17.63 12.57 -1.98
CA ASP A 4 17.50 11.21 -1.45
C ASP A 4 16.63 10.32 -2.36
N ILE A 5 15.55 10.89 -2.93
CA ILE A 5 14.71 10.19 -3.90
C ILE A 5 15.50 9.93 -5.18
N THR A 6 16.20 10.93 -5.71
CA THR A 6 17.00 10.78 -6.93
C THR A 6 18.08 9.71 -6.76
N ASN A 7 18.74 9.65 -5.60
CA ASN A 7 19.74 8.64 -5.29
C ASN A 7 19.15 7.23 -5.07
N SER A 8 17.85 7.12 -4.80
CA SER A 8 17.14 5.85 -4.64
C SER A 8 16.70 5.22 -5.96
N ILE A 9 16.69 5.99 -7.06
CA ILE A 9 16.29 5.50 -8.38
C ILE A 9 17.49 4.76 -9.01
N PRO A 10 17.36 3.46 -9.31
CA PRO A 10 18.46 2.70 -9.85
C PRO A 10 18.77 3.11 -11.29
N GLN A 11 20.06 3.18 -11.65
CA GLN A 11 20.47 3.53 -13.02
C GLN A 11 20.16 2.40 -14.01
N LEU A 12 19.68 2.78 -15.19
CA LEU A 12 19.50 1.85 -16.30
C LEU A 12 20.86 1.43 -16.85
N THR A 13 21.16 0.14 -16.79
CA THR A 13 22.42 -0.42 -17.29
C THR A 13 22.14 -1.62 -18.19
N HIS A 14 23.03 -1.88 -19.15
CA HIS A 14 22.87 -2.98 -20.11
C HIS A 14 22.99 -4.39 -19.51
N GLY A 15 23.47 -4.51 -18.26
CA GLY A 15 23.62 -5.80 -17.57
C GLY A 15 22.37 -6.27 -16.82
N LEU A 16 21.32 -5.46 -16.79
CA LEU A 16 20.08 -5.78 -16.09
C LEU A 16 19.02 -6.31 -17.06
N HIS A 17 18.24 -7.27 -16.59
CA HIS A 17 17.16 -7.93 -17.30
C HIS A 17 15.81 -7.68 -16.65
N LYS A 18 14.75 -7.91 -17.41
CA LYS A 18 13.36 -7.71 -16.99
C LYS A 18 13.08 -8.39 -15.65
N GLY A 19 12.58 -7.61 -14.72
CA GLY A 19 12.22 -8.02 -13.37
C GLY A 19 13.31 -7.77 -12.35
N GLN A 20 14.49 -7.27 -12.72
CA GLN A 20 15.51 -6.87 -11.74
C GLN A 20 15.27 -5.46 -11.20
N MET A 21 14.49 -4.63 -11.91
CA MET A 21 14.25 -3.21 -11.60
C MET A 21 12.80 -2.98 -11.16
N GLY A 22 12.36 -3.73 -10.14
CA GLY A 22 11.05 -3.55 -9.53
C GLY A 22 10.00 -4.54 -10.05
N ARG A 23 9.57 -5.42 -9.15
CA ARG A 23 8.42 -6.30 -9.34
C ARG A 23 7.43 -5.93 -8.25
N ILE A 24 6.29 -5.35 -8.61
CA ILE A 24 5.33 -4.80 -7.65
C ILE A 24 4.06 -5.64 -7.70
N ALA A 25 3.44 -5.89 -6.55
CA ALA A 25 2.08 -6.43 -6.48
C ALA A 25 1.11 -5.40 -5.90
N VAL A 26 -0.08 -5.32 -6.48
CA VAL A 26 -1.24 -4.63 -5.91
C VAL A 26 -2.27 -5.68 -5.51
N VAL A 27 -2.63 -5.73 -4.24
CA VAL A 27 -3.66 -6.61 -3.68
C VAL A 27 -4.89 -5.79 -3.38
N GLY A 28 -5.96 -6.04 -4.13
CA GLY A 28 -7.19 -5.25 -4.08
C GLY A 28 -8.12 -5.63 -5.21
N GLY A 29 -9.16 -4.86 -5.48
CA GLY A 29 -10.13 -5.16 -6.52
C GLY A 29 -11.20 -6.17 -6.11
N SER A 30 -12.24 -5.67 -5.45
CA SER A 30 -13.49 -6.35 -5.18
C SER A 30 -14.37 -6.38 -6.44
N LYS A 31 -15.51 -7.05 -6.32
CA LYS A 31 -16.56 -7.08 -7.34
C LYS A 31 -16.97 -5.68 -7.82
N GLU A 32 -17.04 -4.71 -6.92
CA GLU A 32 -17.48 -3.34 -7.20
C GLU A 32 -16.32 -2.41 -7.62
N TYR A 33 -15.12 -2.60 -7.06
CA TYR A 33 -14.04 -1.62 -7.16
C TYR A 33 -12.88 -2.08 -8.04
N THR A 34 -13.11 -2.11 -9.35
CA THR A 34 -12.09 -2.52 -10.35
C THR A 34 -11.09 -1.41 -10.71
N GLY A 35 -11.47 -0.13 -10.59
CA GLY A 35 -10.64 1.00 -11.03
C GLY A 35 -9.46 1.32 -10.10
N ALA A 36 -9.68 1.26 -8.78
CA ALA A 36 -8.66 1.56 -7.78
C ALA A 36 -7.39 0.69 -7.91
N PRO A 37 -7.48 -0.66 -8.00
CA PRO A 37 -6.29 -1.49 -8.18
C PRO A 37 -5.59 -1.23 -9.52
N TYR A 38 -6.34 -0.89 -10.58
CA TYR A 38 -5.76 -0.51 -11.87
C TYR A 38 -4.92 0.77 -11.75
N PHE A 39 -5.46 1.84 -11.16
CA PHE A 39 -4.72 3.11 -11.01
C PHE A 39 -3.46 2.96 -10.17
N SER A 40 -3.52 2.17 -9.09
CA SER A 40 -2.33 1.85 -8.29
C SER A 40 -1.29 1.10 -9.13
N ALA A 41 -1.72 0.09 -9.89
CA ALA A 41 -0.83 -0.75 -10.68
C ALA A 41 -0.19 -0.02 -11.87
N ILE A 42 -0.98 0.71 -12.66
CA ILE A 42 -0.47 1.45 -13.82
C ILE A 42 0.45 2.60 -13.40
N SER A 43 0.19 3.23 -12.24
CA SER A 43 1.09 4.25 -11.69
C SER A 43 2.45 3.65 -11.33
N ALA A 44 2.50 2.42 -10.78
CA ALA A 44 3.76 1.73 -10.52
C ALA A 44 4.55 1.44 -11.81
N LEU A 45 3.88 1.08 -12.91
CA LEU A 45 4.53 0.95 -14.23
C LEU A 45 5.08 2.30 -14.71
N HIS A 46 4.29 3.36 -14.64
CA HIS A 46 4.74 4.71 -15.03
C HIS A 46 5.88 5.24 -14.16
N CYS A 47 5.97 4.81 -12.90
CA CYS A 47 7.10 5.11 -12.01
C CYS A 47 8.35 4.25 -12.29
N GLY A 48 8.30 3.33 -13.26
CA GLY A 48 9.46 2.58 -13.74
C GLY A 48 9.58 1.14 -13.21
N ALA A 49 8.53 0.55 -12.65
CA ALA A 49 8.54 -0.88 -12.30
C ALA A 49 8.59 -1.75 -13.57
N ASP A 50 9.48 -2.75 -13.60
CA ASP A 50 9.58 -3.71 -14.72
C ASP A 50 8.34 -4.60 -14.89
N LEU A 51 7.75 -5.01 -13.77
CA LEU A 51 6.64 -5.95 -13.72
C LEU A 51 5.65 -5.52 -12.63
N VAL A 52 4.38 -5.40 -13.00
CA VAL A 52 3.32 -5.13 -12.04
C VAL A 52 2.26 -6.21 -12.11
N HIS A 53 1.99 -6.79 -10.95
CA HIS A 53 1.00 -7.81 -10.71
C HIS A 53 -0.21 -7.21 -9.99
N VAL A 54 -1.40 -7.65 -10.35
CA VAL A 54 -2.64 -7.33 -9.62
C VAL A 54 -3.22 -8.63 -9.10
N VAL A 55 -3.38 -8.75 -7.78
CA VAL A 55 -4.06 -9.88 -7.13
C VAL A 55 -5.43 -9.39 -6.70
N CYS A 56 -6.47 -9.92 -7.35
CA CYS A 56 -7.84 -9.42 -7.18
C CYS A 56 -8.86 -10.56 -7.12
N SER A 57 -10.11 -10.21 -6.82
CA SER A 57 -11.24 -11.14 -6.92
C SER A 57 -11.40 -11.65 -8.35
N ALA A 58 -11.89 -12.89 -8.49
CA ALA A 58 -12.10 -13.48 -9.80
C ALA A 58 -13.09 -12.67 -10.66
N SER A 59 -14.10 -12.08 -10.02
CA SER A 59 -15.13 -11.25 -10.67
C SER A 59 -14.59 -9.93 -11.23
N SER A 60 -13.54 -9.35 -10.63
CA SER A 60 -12.97 -8.05 -11.02
C SER A 60 -11.89 -8.18 -12.12
N SER A 61 -11.26 -9.34 -12.22
CA SER A 61 -10.16 -9.62 -13.16
C SER A 61 -10.49 -9.30 -14.64
N PRO A 62 -11.65 -9.69 -15.22
CA PRO A 62 -11.94 -9.39 -16.62
C PRO A 62 -11.93 -7.89 -16.95
N VAL A 63 -12.43 -7.07 -16.02
CA VAL A 63 -12.47 -5.61 -16.18
C VAL A 63 -11.07 -5.01 -16.03
N ILE A 64 -10.30 -5.44 -15.02
CA ILE A 64 -8.93 -4.93 -14.82
C ILE A 64 -8.04 -5.29 -16.01
N LYS A 65 -8.16 -6.50 -16.55
CA LYS A 65 -7.42 -6.97 -17.73
C LYS A 65 -7.75 -6.18 -19.00
N SER A 66 -8.95 -5.61 -19.11
CA SER A 66 -9.34 -4.83 -20.30
C SER A 66 -8.76 -3.42 -20.29
N TYR A 67 -8.34 -2.89 -19.14
CA TYR A 67 -7.74 -1.55 -19.04
C TYR A 67 -6.30 -1.49 -19.55
N SER A 68 -5.50 -2.54 -19.37
CA SER A 68 -4.13 -2.60 -19.89
C SER A 68 -3.64 -4.04 -20.09
N PRO A 69 -3.02 -4.37 -21.25
CA PRO A 69 -2.37 -5.66 -21.48
C PRO A 69 -1.02 -5.81 -20.77
N GLU A 70 -0.47 -4.74 -20.20
CA GLU A 70 0.84 -4.75 -19.52
C GLU A 70 0.78 -5.33 -18.11
N LEU A 71 -0.40 -5.25 -17.48
CA LEU A 71 -0.64 -5.73 -16.13
C LEU A 71 -0.81 -7.25 -16.08
N ILE A 72 -0.13 -7.89 -15.14
CA ILE A 72 -0.27 -9.33 -14.90
C ILE A 72 -1.33 -9.54 -13.81
N VAL A 73 -2.57 -9.82 -14.23
CA VAL A 73 -3.73 -9.91 -13.33
C VAL A 73 -4.00 -11.36 -12.90
N HIS A 74 -4.02 -11.59 -11.59
CA HIS A 74 -4.21 -12.87 -10.91
C HIS A 74 -5.56 -12.90 -10.16
N PRO A 75 -6.56 -13.63 -10.69
CA PRO A 75 -7.90 -13.76 -10.10
C PRO A 75 -7.92 -14.79 -8.95
N VAL A 76 -7.19 -14.53 -7.86
CA VAL A 76 -6.94 -15.53 -6.81
C VAL A 76 -7.17 -15.01 -5.39
N LEU A 77 -7.63 -13.76 -5.22
CA LEU A 77 -7.79 -13.15 -3.90
C LEU A 77 -8.91 -13.77 -3.08
N ASP A 78 -10.01 -14.13 -3.74
CA ASP A 78 -11.18 -14.81 -3.18
C ASP A 78 -11.07 -16.35 -3.24
N GLY A 79 -9.92 -16.87 -3.70
CA GLY A 79 -9.65 -18.28 -3.90
C GLY A 79 -8.69 -18.89 -2.87
N ILE A 80 -7.86 -19.83 -3.35
CA ILE A 80 -6.88 -20.54 -2.52
C ILE A 80 -5.68 -19.64 -2.25
N LEU A 81 -5.44 -19.33 -0.97
CA LEU A 81 -4.35 -18.46 -0.51
C LEU A 81 -2.97 -18.84 -1.11
N ALA A 82 -2.70 -20.15 -1.27
CA ALA A 82 -1.44 -20.65 -1.82
C ALA A 82 -1.15 -20.18 -3.25
N GLU A 83 -2.17 -19.79 -4.02
CA GLU A 83 -1.98 -19.21 -5.35
C GLU A 83 -1.55 -17.74 -5.27
N ALA A 84 -2.15 -16.99 -4.35
CA ALA A 84 -1.78 -15.61 -4.08
C ALA A 84 -0.35 -15.51 -3.52
N THR A 85 0.07 -16.41 -2.61
CA THR A 85 1.42 -16.39 -2.04
C THR A 85 2.52 -16.63 -3.08
N LYS A 86 2.27 -17.47 -4.11
CA LYS A 86 3.21 -17.64 -5.24
C LYS A 86 3.49 -16.33 -5.98
N CYS A 87 2.52 -15.41 -6.03
CA CYS A 87 2.73 -14.07 -6.56
C CYS A 87 3.61 -13.25 -5.59
N MET A 88 3.30 -13.28 -4.29
CA MET A 88 4.05 -12.55 -3.26
C MET A 88 5.54 -12.93 -3.20
N ASP A 89 5.86 -14.20 -3.44
CA ASP A 89 7.25 -14.69 -3.47
C ASP A 89 8.09 -13.98 -4.53
N ARG A 90 7.47 -13.67 -5.67
CA ARG A 90 8.15 -13.15 -6.87
C ARG A 90 8.32 -11.64 -6.85
N VAL A 91 7.59 -10.91 -6.01
CA VAL A 91 7.62 -9.44 -6.00
C VAL A 91 8.57 -8.87 -4.95
N HIS A 92 9.00 -7.63 -5.17
CA HIS A 92 9.89 -6.87 -4.31
C HIS A 92 9.13 -6.03 -3.27
N ALA A 93 7.94 -5.52 -3.61
CA ALA A 93 7.08 -4.76 -2.71
C ALA A 93 5.61 -4.97 -3.06
N ILE A 94 4.73 -4.77 -2.08
CA ILE A 94 3.30 -5.05 -2.20
C ILE A 94 2.48 -3.87 -1.66
N THR A 95 1.46 -3.46 -2.40
CA THR A 95 0.45 -2.51 -1.93
C THR A 95 -0.85 -3.25 -1.66
N PHE A 96 -1.43 -3.09 -0.47
CA PHE A 96 -2.71 -3.68 -0.08
C PHE A 96 -3.77 -2.59 0.04
N GLY A 97 -4.99 -2.90 -0.42
CA GLY A 97 -6.19 -2.12 -0.13
C GLY A 97 -6.88 -1.40 -1.29
N PRO A 98 -6.23 -1.02 -2.41
CA PRO A 98 -6.93 -0.35 -3.52
C PRO A 98 -8.14 -1.14 -4.02
N GLY A 99 -9.34 -0.64 -3.67
CA GLY A 99 -10.61 -1.27 -4.03
C GLY A 99 -10.80 -2.67 -3.43
N LEU A 100 -10.23 -2.97 -2.25
CA LEU A 100 -10.32 -4.31 -1.66
C LEU A 100 -11.75 -4.70 -1.27
N GLY A 101 -12.56 -3.71 -0.90
CA GLY A 101 -13.83 -3.91 -0.22
C GLY A 101 -13.62 -4.30 1.25
N LEU A 102 -14.66 -4.11 2.06
CA LEU A 102 -14.60 -4.27 3.52
C LEU A 102 -15.18 -5.61 4.03
N THR A 103 -15.55 -6.52 3.14
CA THR A 103 -16.28 -7.75 3.49
C THR A 103 -15.63 -9.02 2.94
N GLU A 104 -15.64 -9.22 1.63
CA GLU A 104 -15.38 -10.53 1.00
C GLU A 104 -13.90 -10.98 1.08
N ASN A 105 -12.95 -10.03 1.09
CA ASN A 105 -11.51 -10.34 0.97
C ASN A 105 -10.70 -10.07 2.24
N VAL A 106 -11.34 -9.73 3.37
CA VAL A 106 -10.65 -9.30 4.60
C VAL A 106 -9.76 -10.40 5.18
N GLU A 107 -10.28 -11.63 5.27
CA GLU A 107 -9.54 -12.74 5.87
C GLU A 107 -8.31 -13.11 5.04
N ASN A 108 -8.47 -13.30 3.73
CA ASN A 108 -7.36 -13.63 2.83
C ASN A 108 -6.33 -12.50 2.78
N THR A 109 -6.76 -11.24 2.81
CA THR A 109 -5.84 -10.10 2.87
C THR A 109 -5.05 -10.08 4.17
N THR A 110 -5.71 -10.33 5.31
CA THR A 110 -5.03 -10.43 6.62
C THR A 110 -3.95 -11.51 6.60
N LYS A 111 -4.27 -12.69 6.05
CA LYS A 111 -3.29 -13.79 5.90
C LYS A 111 -2.15 -13.43 4.95
N LEU A 112 -2.41 -12.70 3.87
CA LEU A 112 -1.37 -12.24 2.95
C LEU A 112 -0.45 -11.19 3.58
N ILE A 113 -0.99 -10.26 4.38
CA ILE A 113 -0.18 -9.28 5.13
C ILE A 113 0.76 -10.02 6.10
N ASP A 114 0.24 -10.96 6.88
CA ASP A 114 1.03 -11.79 7.80
C ASP A 114 2.09 -12.62 7.05
N TYR A 115 1.74 -13.20 5.90
CA TYR A 115 2.69 -13.91 5.05
C TYR A 115 3.82 -13.00 4.54
N CYS A 116 3.50 -11.80 4.07
CA CYS A 116 4.49 -10.82 3.59
C CYS A 116 5.41 -10.36 4.73
N ARG A 117 4.87 -10.17 5.94
CA ARG A 117 5.65 -9.87 7.14
C ARG A 117 6.64 -11.00 7.46
N LYS A 118 6.19 -12.25 7.50
CA LYS A 118 7.04 -13.43 7.72
C LYS A 118 8.11 -13.60 6.64
N SER A 119 7.80 -13.16 5.42
CA SER A 119 8.71 -13.16 4.28
C SER A 119 9.57 -11.90 4.16
N ASN A 120 9.49 -10.99 5.14
CA ASN A 120 10.27 -9.76 5.24
C ASN A 120 10.15 -8.84 3.98
N LYS A 121 8.97 -8.84 3.35
CA LYS A 121 8.63 -8.07 2.14
C LYS A 121 8.11 -6.67 2.49
N PRO A 122 8.64 -5.58 1.92
CA PRO A 122 8.06 -4.24 2.04
C PRO A 122 6.58 -4.20 1.64
N ILE A 123 5.76 -3.57 2.48
CA ILE A 123 4.32 -3.44 2.27
C ILE A 123 3.85 -1.99 2.42
N VAL A 124 2.90 -1.60 1.57
CA VAL A 124 2.11 -0.38 1.70
C VAL A 124 0.68 -0.78 2.03
N ILE A 125 0.10 -0.21 3.08
CA ILE A 125 -1.30 -0.41 3.47
C ILE A 125 -2.06 0.89 3.20
N ASP A 126 -2.99 0.84 2.24
CA ASP A 126 -3.79 1.98 1.81
C ASP A 126 -5.29 1.66 1.87
N ALA A 127 -6.13 2.70 1.84
CA ALA A 127 -7.58 2.60 1.71
C ALA A 127 -8.22 1.51 2.58
N ASP A 128 -8.95 0.57 1.98
CA ASP A 128 -9.71 -0.48 2.68
C ASP A 128 -8.81 -1.40 3.54
N ALA A 129 -7.54 -1.59 3.20
CA ALA A 129 -6.64 -2.39 4.02
C ALA A 129 -6.24 -1.69 5.33
N LEU A 130 -6.33 -0.34 5.40
CA LEU A 130 -6.20 0.38 6.67
C LEU A 130 -7.34 0.05 7.62
N HIS A 131 -8.52 -0.30 7.13
CA HIS A 131 -9.61 -0.77 7.98
C HIS A 131 -9.23 -2.05 8.71
N ILE A 132 -8.62 -3.00 8.00
CA ILE A 132 -8.12 -4.27 8.57
C ILE A 132 -7.09 -4.00 9.66
N VAL A 133 -6.12 -3.12 9.38
CA VAL A 133 -5.10 -2.73 10.38
C VAL A 133 -5.71 -1.98 11.56
N THR A 134 -6.72 -1.14 11.35
CA THR A 134 -7.41 -0.42 12.44
C THR A 134 -8.13 -1.40 13.38
N GLN A 135 -8.68 -2.49 12.85
CA GLN A 135 -9.32 -3.53 13.66
C GLN A 135 -8.30 -4.43 14.37
N ASN A 136 -7.10 -4.58 13.82
CA ASN A 136 -6.02 -5.37 14.40
C ASN A 136 -4.64 -4.73 14.19
N PRO A 137 -4.27 -3.71 15.00
CA PRO A 137 -2.98 -3.01 14.82
C PRO A 137 -1.76 -3.93 14.99
N SER A 138 -1.88 -4.99 15.79
CA SER A 138 -0.80 -5.97 16.04
C SER A 138 -0.31 -6.69 14.77
N LEU A 139 -1.13 -6.70 13.71
CA LEU A 139 -0.79 -7.27 12.40
C LEU A 139 0.50 -6.66 11.84
N ILE A 140 0.73 -5.37 12.08
CA ILE A 140 1.88 -4.61 11.57
C ILE A 140 2.77 -4.03 12.67
N GLU A 141 2.42 -4.20 13.95
CA GLU A 141 3.22 -3.66 15.07
C GLU A 141 4.64 -4.23 15.06
N GLY A 142 5.62 -3.32 15.08
CA GLY A 142 7.05 -3.60 15.02
C GLY A 142 7.56 -4.01 13.63
N TYR A 143 6.76 -3.83 12.57
CA TYR A 143 7.18 -4.16 11.21
C TYR A 143 7.60 -2.92 10.41
N ASP A 144 8.86 -2.54 10.57
CA ASP A 144 9.49 -1.32 10.03
C ASP A 144 9.42 -1.15 8.50
N LYS A 145 9.22 -2.25 7.76
CA LYS A 145 8.99 -2.25 6.30
C LYS A 145 7.54 -2.00 5.89
N THR A 146 6.72 -1.49 6.81
CA THR A 146 5.33 -1.09 6.56
C THR A 146 5.22 0.41 6.37
N ILE A 147 4.51 0.81 5.31
CA ILE A 147 4.07 2.19 5.10
C ILE A 147 2.54 2.22 5.19
N LEU A 148 1.98 3.06 6.05
CA LEU A 148 0.55 3.35 6.11
C LEU A 148 0.27 4.67 5.39
N THR A 149 -0.79 4.75 4.58
CA THR A 149 -1.15 5.97 3.83
C THR A 149 -2.53 6.54 4.21
N PRO A 150 -2.84 6.75 5.51
CA PRO A 150 -4.17 7.18 5.92
C PRO A 150 -4.49 8.62 5.48
N ASN A 151 -5.73 8.84 5.05
CA ASN A 151 -6.33 10.18 5.06
C ASN A 151 -6.72 10.61 6.49
N VAL A 152 -7.20 11.84 6.66
CA VAL A 152 -7.56 12.43 7.97
C VAL A 152 -8.56 11.55 8.76
N VAL A 153 -9.53 10.93 8.08
CA VAL A 153 -10.56 10.10 8.71
C VAL A 153 -9.99 8.74 9.12
N GLU A 154 -9.25 8.09 8.21
CA GLU A 154 -8.57 6.81 8.48
C GLU A 154 -7.55 6.96 9.61
N PHE A 155 -6.80 8.06 9.63
CA PHE A 155 -5.81 8.35 10.65
C PHE A 155 -6.46 8.47 12.03
N SER A 156 -7.53 9.26 12.16
CA SER A 156 -8.23 9.44 13.43
C SER A 156 -8.77 8.11 13.99
N ARG A 157 -9.28 7.23 13.11
CA ARG A 157 -9.76 5.89 13.49
C ARG A 157 -8.61 4.99 13.97
N LEU A 158 -7.52 4.94 13.23
CA LEU A 158 -6.33 4.16 13.60
C LEU A 158 -5.73 4.68 14.91
N TYR A 159 -5.59 6.00 15.06
CA TYR A 159 -5.08 6.63 16.27
C TYR A 159 -5.93 6.25 17.50
N TYR A 160 -7.26 6.35 17.38
CA TYR A 160 -8.17 5.95 18.45
C TYR A 160 -8.05 4.45 18.79
N SER A 161 -7.90 3.57 17.79
CA SER A 161 -7.71 2.13 18.02
C SER A 161 -6.45 1.79 18.82
N VAL A 162 -5.40 2.63 18.71
CA VAL A 162 -4.12 2.42 19.40
C VAL A 162 -4.07 3.12 20.76
N PHE A 163 -4.59 4.34 20.86
CA PHE A 163 -4.43 5.19 22.06
C PHE A 163 -5.71 5.40 22.86
N SER A 164 -6.86 4.90 22.41
CA SER A 164 -8.17 5.13 23.03
C SER A 164 -8.50 6.62 23.26
N SER A 165 -7.97 7.50 22.40
CA SER A 165 -8.13 8.95 22.47
C SER A 165 -8.13 9.56 21.07
N GLN A 166 -8.59 10.81 20.95
CA GLN A 166 -8.54 11.55 19.68
C GLN A 166 -7.20 12.29 19.53
N PRO A 167 -6.67 12.43 18.30
CA PRO A 167 -5.46 13.21 18.07
C PRO A 167 -5.72 14.70 18.38
N TYR A 168 -4.82 15.33 19.11
CA TYR A 168 -4.91 16.77 19.44
C TYR A 168 -4.10 17.62 18.45
N ASP A 169 -2.80 17.36 18.34
CA ASP A 169 -1.91 17.95 17.34
C ASP A 169 -1.55 16.91 16.28
N THR A 170 -1.82 17.22 15.01
CA THR A 170 -1.64 16.28 13.91
C THR A 170 -0.19 15.82 13.72
N LYS A 171 0.79 16.70 13.96
CA LYS A 171 2.23 16.38 13.75
C LYS A 171 2.73 15.45 14.84
N ASP A 172 2.46 15.82 16.09
CA ASP A 172 2.87 15.01 17.25
C ASP A 172 2.10 13.70 17.30
N ALA A 173 0.81 13.70 16.95
CA ALA A 173 0.01 12.48 16.83
C ALA A 173 0.57 11.54 15.75
N THR A 174 0.95 12.06 14.58
CA THR A 174 1.52 11.24 13.49
C THR A 174 2.83 10.60 13.90
N ARG A 175 3.71 11.37 14.54
CA ARG A 175 4.98 10.86 15.08
C ARG A 175 4.74 9.78 16.15
N SER A 176 3.89 10.07 17.13
CA SER A 176 3.60 9.17 18.25
C SER A 176 2.99 7.85 17.77
N LEU A 177 2.07 7.91 16.79
CA LEU A 177 1.46 6.71 16.22
C LEU A 177 2.48 5.89 15.42
N ALA A 178 3.33 6.53 14.62
CA ALA A 178 4.39 5.87 13.87
C ALA A 178 5.40 5.18 14.80
N GLU A 179 5.82 5.87 15.87
CA GLU A 179 6.72 5.31 16.90
C GLU A 179 6.07 4.13 17.63
N LYS A 180 4.82 4.28 18.07
CA LYS A 180 4.11 3.24 18.81
C LYS A 180 3.90 1.96 17.99
N LEU A 181 3.59 2.11 16.71
CA LEU A 181 3.41 0.98 15.80
C LEU A 181 4.74 0.46 15.23
N GLY A 182 5.82 1.24 15.30
CA GLY A 182 7.12 0.91 14.69
C GLY A 182 7.06 0.85 13.16
N VAL A 183 6.32 1.77 12.53
CA VAL A 183 6.09 1.81 11.08
C VAL A 183 6.25 3.22 10.52
N THR A 184 6.28 3.35 9.19
CA THR A 184 6.20 4.67 8.53
C THR A 184 4.74 5.03 8.25
N ILE A 185 4.35 6.27 8.53
CA ILE A 185 3.02 6.81 8.24
C ILE A 185 3.16 8.00 7.30
N VAL A 186 2.42 7.95 6.20
CA VAL A 186 2.15 9.08 5.30
C VAL A 186 0.74 9.57 5.58
N HIS A 187 0.63 10.53 6.50
CA HIS A 187 -0.65 11.13 6.87
C HIS A 187 -1.04 12.17 5.80
N LYS A 188 -2.01 11.81 4.96
CA LYS A 188 -2.46 12.62 3.83
C LYS A 188 -3.34 13.79 4.28
N GLY A 189 -3.07 14.99 3.80
CA GLY A 189 -3.82 16.20 4.12
C GLY A 189 -3.43 17.40 3.24
N PRO A 190 -3.80 18.64 3.63
CA PRO A 190 -3.34 19.85 2.93
C PRO A 190 -1.81 19.98 2.92
N THR A 191 -1.15 19.42 3.92
CA THR A 191 0.29 19.19 3.99
C THR A 191 0.47 17.77 4.46
N ASP A 192 1.08 16.94 3.63
CA ASP A 192 1.33 15.55 3.96
C ASP A 192 2.43 15.48 5.02
N ILE A 193 2.22 14.67 6.05
CA ILE A 193 3.18 14.43 7.12
C ILE A 193 3.70 13.01 6.96
N ILE A 194 5.00 12.85 6.70
CA ILE A 194 5.65 11.55 6.64
C ILE A 194 6.45 11.38 7.92
N SER A 195 6.17 10.36 8.72
CA SER A 195 6.93 10.07 9.95
C SER A 195 7.19 8.59 10.14
N ASN A 196 8.38 8.25 10.62
CA ASN A 196 8.72 6.91 11.11
C ASN A 196 8.86 6.87 12.65
N GLY A 197 8.35 7.89 13.35
CA GLY A 197 8.48 8.06 14.80
C GLY A 197 9.77 8.74 15.25
N GLN A 198 10.86 8.59 14.50
CA GLN A 198 12.14 9.24 14.80
C GLN A 198 12.33 10.54 14.01
N THR A 199 12.04 10.49 12.71
CA THR A 199 12.17 11.60 11.76
C THR A 199 10.81 11.89 11.15
N SER A 200 10.52 13.17 10.95
CA SER A 200 9.31 13.64 10.27
C SER A 200 9.64 14.61 9.15
N TYR A 201 8.97 14.44 8.01
CA TYR A 201 9.00 15.35 6.86
C TYR A 201 7.62 15.94 6.63
N TYR A 202 7.57 17.18 6.16
CA TYR A 202 6.34 17.92 5.88
C TYR A 202 6.36 18.34 4.42
N ILE A 203 5.42 17.81 3.64
CA ILE A 203 5.35 18.05 2.21
C ILE A 203 4.10 18.88 1.95
N ALA A 204 4.31 20.17 1.63
CA ALA A 204 3.22 21.02 1.21
C ALA A 204 2.77 20.58 -0.19
N THR A 205 1.66 19.86 -0.25
CA THR A 205 1.03 19.48 -1.50
C THR A 205 0.51 20.77 -2.13
N LYS A 206 1.14 21.24 -3.22
CA LYS A 206 0.50 22.22 -4.09
C LYS A 206 -0.68 21.48 -4.72
N VAL A 207 -1.85 21.58 -4.09
CA VAL A 207 -3.09 21.19 -4.74
C VAL A 207 -3.17 22.07 -5.99
N CYS A 208 -3.00 21.47 -7.17
CA CYS A 208 -3.63 22.03 -8.36
C CYS A 208 -5.11 22.08 -7.98
N ALA A 209 -5.60 23.27 -7.63
CA ALA A 209 -7.02 23.50 -7.61
C ALA A 209 -7.53 23.02 -8.96
N ALA A 210 -8.21 21.87 -8.97
CA ALA A 210 -9.09 21.55 -10.06
C ALA A 210 -10.17 22.63 -10.00
N ASN A 211 -9.94 23.73 -10.70
CA ASN A 211 -10.99 24.63 -11.11
C ASN A 211 -11.87 23.81 -12.06
N VAL A 212 -12.84 23.11 -11.47
CA VAL A 212 -14.03 22.63 -12.17
C VAL A 212 -14.94 23.83 -12.40
#